data_AF-A0A8J7ZTK1-F1
#
_entry.id   AF-A0A8J7ZTK1-F1
#
_cell.length_a   1.000
_cell.length_b   1.000
_cell.length_c   1.000
_cell.angle_alpha   90.00
_cell.angle_beta   90.00
_cell.angle_gamma   90.00
#
_symmetry.space_group_name_H-M   'P 1'
#
loop_
_entity.id
_entity.type
_entity.pdbx_description
1 polymer ?
#
loop_
_entity_poly.entity_id
_entity_poly.type
_entity_poly.pdbx_seq_one_letter_code
_entity_poly.pdbx_strand_id
1 'polypeptide(L)'
;MVGPSMTDADRKRFLRYTQVGFALLIGVSMGLVTLYGGAELLIVAGMFVGGTVVGGGLAWYIIPESIAETPYESVDRGPKPGAKMKQQRQEDNGSGQRAAEDDSRLSQNRD
;
A
#
# COMPACT_ATOMS: atom_id res chain seq x y z
N MET A 1 -16.05 -4.77 0.09
CA MET A 1 -14.63 -4.92 0.47
C MET A 1 -13.95 -3.59 0.16
N VAL A 2 -13.30 -2.96 1.14
CA VAL A 2 -12.54 -1.72 0.88
C VAL A 2 -11.21 -2.12 0.24
N GLY A 3 -10.98 -1.67 -1.00
CA GLY A 3 -9.67 -1.77 -1.63
C GLY A 3 -8.65 -0.92 -0.88
N PRO A 4 -7.35 -1.06 -1.17
CA PRO A 4 -6.31 -0.23 -0.56
C PRO A 4 -6.69 1.25 -0.73
N SER A 5 -6.89 1.95 0.37
CA SER A 5 -7.31 3.37 0.35
C SER A 5 -6.19 4.31 -0.11
N MET A 6 -4.99 3.78 -0.36
CA MET A 6 -3.82 4.55 -0.72
C MET A 6 -3.10 3.89 -1.89
N THR A 7 -2.97 4.64 -2.98
CA THR A 7 -2.28 4.20 -4.20
C THR A 7 -0.77 4.15 -3.94
N ASP A 8 -0.02 3.29 -4.65
CA ASP A 8 1.45 3.24 -4.53
C ASP A 8 2.13 4.59 -4.85
N ALA A 9 1.52 5.37 -5.75
CA ALA A 9 1.96 6.73 -6.05
C ALA A 9 1.84 7.66 -4.83
N ASP A 10 0.74 7.57 -4.08
CA ASP A 10 0.51 8.37 -2.88
C ASP A 10 1.49 7.98 -1.77
N ARG A 11 1.77 6.68 -1.63
CA ARG A 11 2.75 6.16 -0.66
C ARG A 11 4.18 6.64 -0.97
N LYS A 12 4.62 6.54 -2.23
CA LYS A 12 5.93 7.06 -2.67
C LYS A 12 6.06 8.55 -2.42
N ARG A 13 4.99 9.31 -2.68
CA ARG A 13 4.99 10.75 -2.49
C ARG A 13 5.03 11.14 -1.02
N PHE A 14 4.29 10.44 -0.17
CA PHE A 14 4.33 10.62 1.29
C PHE A 14 5.73 10.35 1.86
N LEU A 15 6.34 9.21 1.51
CA LEU A 15 7.69 8.87 1.97
C LEU A 15 8.72 9.92 1.55
N ARG A 16 8.63 10.41 0.30
CA ARG A 16 9.52 11.49 -0.18
C ARG A 16 9.33 12.78 0.60
N TYR A 17 8.10 13.17 0.92
CA TYR A 17 7.85 14.35 1.74
C TYR A 17 8.36 14.19 3.17
N THR A 18 8.20 13.00 3.78
CA THR A 18 8.74 12.71 5.11
C THR A 18 10.27 12.77 5.11
N GLN A 19 10.91 12.19 4.09
CA GLN A 19 12.38 12.22 3.94
C GLN A 19 12.91 13.65 3.81
N VAL A 20 12.30 14.47 2.93
CA VAL A 20 12.67 15.88 2.77
C VAL A 20 12.40 16.67 4.05
N GLY A 21 11.25 16.44 4.69
CA GLY A 21 10.89 17.10 5.94
C GLY A 21 11.85 16.76 7.09
N PHE A 22 12.27 15.50 7.21
CA PHE A 22 13.24 15.06 8.20
C PHE A 22 14.62 15.68 7.96
N ALA A 23 15.09 15.69 6.72
CA ALA A 23 16.36 16.31 6.35
C ALA A 23 16.37 17.82 6.68
N LEU A 24 15.29 18.52 6.30
CA LEU A 24 15.13 19.93 6.62
C LEU A 24 15.04 20.18 8.13
N LEU A 25 14.32 19.34 8.88
CA LEU A 25 14.22 19.47 10.33
C LEU A 25 15.60 19.44 10.98
N ILE A 26 16.45 18.48 10.59
CA ILE A 26 17.83 18.38 11.10
C ILE A 26 18.65 19.62 10.72
N GLY A 27 18.58 20.04 9.46
CA GLY A 27 19.28 21.24 8.98
C GLY A 27 18.88 22.49 9.76
N VAL A 28 17.57 22.75 9.87
CA VAL A 28 17.01 23.87 10.64
C VAL A 28 17.47 23.78 12.10
N SER A 29 17.40 22.62 12.73
CA SER A 29 17.85 22.44 14.11
C SER A 29 19.33 22.77 14.29
N MET A 30 20.23 22.26 13.42
CA MET A 30 21.66 22.61 13.49
C MET A 30 21.90 24.09 13.21
N GLY A 31 21.20 24.68 12.26
CA GLY A 31 21.26 26.11 11.98
C GLY A 31 20.85 26.96 13.18
N LEU A 32 19.73 26.63 13.83
CA LEU A 32 19.30 27.33 15.04
C LEU A 32 20.31 27.16 16.18
N VAL A 33 20.76 25.94 16.46
CA VAL A 33 21.75 25.67 17.52
C VAL A 33 23.01 26.52 17.33
N THR A 34 23.51 26.60 16.10
CA THR A 34 24.72 27.38 15.79
C THR A 34 24.48 28.89 15.85
N LEU A 35 23.30 29.35 15.44
CA LEU A 35 22.89 30.74 15.58
C LEU A 35 22.79 31.16 17.05
N TYR A 36 22.17 30.35 17.90
CA TYR A 36 22.11 30.60 19.34
C TYR A 36 23.48 30.48 20.02
N GLY A 37 24.40 29.72 19.44
CA GLY A 37 25.80 29.66 19.86
C GLY A 37 26.62 30.92 19.54
N GLY A 38 26.04 31.92 18.87
CA GLY A 38 26.72 33.16 18.49
C GLY A 38 27.68 33.01 17.32
N ALA A 39 27.54 31.96 16.52
CA ALA A 39 28.36 31.76 15.33
C ALA A 39 28.07 32.82 14.26
N GLU A 40 29.06 33.09 13.41
CA GLU A 40 28.91 33.96 12.25
C GLU A 40 27.85 33.41 11.28
N LEU A 41 27.12 34.29 10.59
CA LEU A 41 26.01 33.92 9.71
C LEU A 41 26.43 32.94 8.59
N LEU A 42 27.68 33.06 8.10
CA LEU A 42 28.24 32.11 7.13
C LEU A 42 28.40 30.70 7.71
N ILE A 43 28.79 30.59 8.98
CA ILE A 43 28.93 29.32 9.68
C ILE A 43 27.55 28.70 9.92
N VAL A 44 26.57 29.52 10.32
CA VAL A 44 25.18 29.08 10.49
C VAL A 44 24.62 28.51 9.18
N ALA A 45 24.82 29.21 8.06
CA ALA A 45 24.41 28.73 6.74
C ALA A 45 25.13 27.43 6.37
N GLY A 46 26.44 27.33 6.64
CA GLY A 46 27.21 26.11 6.42
C GLY A 46 26.70 24.93 7.24
N MET A 47 26.35 25.15 8.51
CA MET A 47 25.82 24.12 9.40
C MET A 47 24.40 23.71 9.05
N PHE A 48 23.57 24.64 8.59
CA PHE A 48 22.25 24.35 8.04
C PHE A 48 22.36 23.42 6.82
N VAL A 49 23.21 23.79 5.84
CA VAL A 49 23.42 22.99 4.63
C VAL A 49 24.04 21.64 4.97
N GLY A 50 25.09 21.63 5.80
CA GLY A 50 25.75 20.40 6.26
C GLY A 50 24.79 19.47 7.02
N GLY A 51 24.02 20.01 7.96
CA GLY A 51 23.01 19.27 8.71
C GLY A 51 21.90 18.71 7.81
N THR A 52 21.47 19.48 6.80
CA THR A 52 20.48 19.01 5.82
C THR A 52 21.01 17.86 4.97
N VAL A 53 22.26 17.95 4.50
CA VAL A 53 22.91 16.88 3.71
C VAL A 53 23.06 15.61 4.55
N VAL A 54 23.53 15.74 5.79
CA VAL A 54 23.64 14.61 6.73
C VAL A 54 22.27 14.02 7.02
N GLY A 55 21.26 14.85 7.30
CA GLY A 55 19.89 14.41 7.56
C GLY A 55 19.25 13.70 6.36
N GLY A 56 19.51 14.19 5.15
CA GLY A 56 19.07 13.55 3.90
C GLY A 56 19.73 12.20 3.68
N GLY A 57 21.03 12.09 3.92
CA GLY A 57 21.76 10.82 3.88
C GLY A 57 21.25 9.82 4.91
N LEU A 58 20.97 10.29 6.13
CA LEU A 58 20.40 9.45 7.20
C LEU A 58 18.99 8.96 6.82
N ALA A 59 18.16 9.83 6.26
CA ALA A 59 16.83 9.46 5.82
C ALA A 59 16.86 8.45 4.66
N TRP A 60 17.83 8.56 3.75
CA TRP A 60 18.05 7.57 2.69
C TRP A 60 18.49 6.21 3.25
N TYR A 61 19.29 6.22 4.33
CA TYR A 61 19.71 5.00 5.00
C TYR A 61 18.58 4.34 5.80
N ILE A 62 17.76 5.13 6.50
CA ILE A 62 16.71 4.61 7.40
C ILE A 62 15.43 4.25 6.64
N ILE A 63 15.07 4.99 5.60
CA ILE A 63 13.88 4.76 4.78
C ILE A 63 14.33 4.25 3.40
N PRO A 64 14.66 2.95 3.28
CA PRO A 64 14.99 2.40 1.98
C PRO A 64 13.75 2.47 1.08
N GLU A 65 13.98 2.75 -0.21
CA GLU A 65 12.94 2.75 -1.24
C GLU A 65 12.16 1.42 -1.30
N SER A 66 12.73 0.33 -0.73
CA SER A 66 12.06 -0.96 -0.55
C SER A 66 10.81 -0.91 0.36
N ILE A 67 10.67 0.10 1.23
CA ILE A 67 9.41 0.32 2.00
C ILE A 67 8.30 0.88 1.07
N ALA A 68 8.67 1.54 -0.03
CA ALA A 68 7.69 1.88 -1.07
C ALA A 68 7.24 0.65 -1.87
N GLU A 69 7.94 -0.48 -1.74
CA GLU A 69 7.69 -1.76 -2.41
C GLU A 69 7.16 -2.80 -1.42
N THR A 70 6.54 -2.34 -0.32
CA THR A 70 6.01 -3.23 0.70
C THR A 70 5.14 -4.33 0.07
N PRO A 71 5.43 -5.61 0.38
CA PRO A 71 4.69 -6.78 -0.11
C PRO A 71 3.36 -6.94 0.65
N TYR A 72 2.63 -5.83 0.84
CA TYR A 72 1.22 -5.87 1.22
C TYR A 72 0.33 -5.99 -0.03
N GLU A 73 0.90 -6.34 -1.18
CA GLU A 73 0.16 -7.15 -2.15
C GLU A 73 -0.31 -8.37 -1.37
N SER A 74 -1.63 -8.44 -1.19
CA SER A 74 -2.39 -9.48 -0.50
C SER A 74 -1.54 -10.65 -0.05
N VAL A 75 -1.42 -10.84 1.27
CA VAL A 75 -1.36 -12.20 1.79
C VAL A 75 -2.51 -12.90 1.07
N ASP A 76 -2.18 -13.75 0.12
CA ASP A 76 -3.12 -14.52 -0.66
C ASP A 76 -3.70 -15.49 0.36
N ARG A 77 -4.66 -14.97 1.14
CA ARG A 77 -5.34 -15.68 2.20
C ARG A 77 -6.03 -16.77 1.42
N GLY A 78 -5.47 -17.97 1.53
CA GLY A 78 -5.85 -19.13 0.76
C GLY A 78 -7.37 -19.26 0.65
N PRO A 79 -7.85 -19.99 -0.37
CA PRO A 79 -9.21 -19.93 -0.90
C PRO A 79 -10.24 -19.64 0.19
N LYS A 80 -10.91 -18.47 0.12
CA LYS A 80 -11.89 -18.03 1.12
C LYS A 80 -12.80 -19.21 1.51
N PRO A 81 -12.88 -19.60 2.79
CA PRO A 81 -13.76 -20.67 3.22
C PRO A 81 -15.20 -20.26 2.89
N GLY A 82 -15.82 -20.96 1.92
CA GLY A 82 -17.14 -20.63 1.37
C GLY A 82 -17.18 -20.35 -0.13
N ALA A 83 -16.04 -20.12 -0.80
CA ALA A 83 -16.00 -19.98 -2.26
C ALA A 83 -16.46 -21.27 -2.99
N LYS A 84 -16.15 -22.44 -2.40
CA LYS A 84 -16.55 -23.75 -2.93
C LYS A 84 -18.06 -24.01 -2.82
N MET A 85 -18.72 -23.52 -1.76
CA MET A 85 -20.17 -23.72 -1.58
C MET A 85 -21.01 -23.02 -2.65
N LYS A 86 -20.56 -21.87 -3.16
CA LYS A 86 -21.28 -21.18 -4.25
C LYS A 86 -21.21 -21.94 -5.57
N GLN A 87 -20.07 -22.56 -5.87
CA GLN A 87 -19.89 -23.34 -7.09
C GLN A 87 -20.76 -24.61 -7.05
N GLN A 88 -20.77 -25.31 -5.92
CA GLN A 88 -21.58 -26.52 -5.76
C GLN A 88 -23.11 -26.26 -5.81
N ARG A 89 -23.57 -25.12 -5.26
CA ARG A 89 -25.00 -24.74 -5.36
C ARG A 89 -25.41 -24.34 -6.78
N GLN A 90 -24.47 -23.84 -7.59
CA GLN A 90 -24.75 -23.46 -8.97
C GLN A 90 -24.77 -24.66 -9.91
N GLU A 91 -23.94 -25.68 -9.64
CA GLU A 91 -23.99 -26.98 -10.32
C GLU A 91 -25.26 -27.76 -9.99
N ASP A 92 -25.69 -27.76 -8.72
CA ASP A 92 -26.93 -28.40 -8.27
C ASP A 92 -28.17 -27.80 -8.96
N ASN A 93 -28.26 -26.46 -9.02
CA ASN A 93 -29.35 -25.77 -9.72
C ASN A 93 -29.32 -25.97 -11.26
N GLY A 94 -28.16 -26.23 -11.87
CA GLY A 94 -28.06 -26.52 -13.30
C GLY A 94 -28.46 -27.96 -13.65
N SER A 95 -28.31 -28.89 -12.70
CA SER A 95 -28.69 -30.29 -12.87
C SER A 95 -30.21 -30.51 -12.69
N GLY A 96 -30.86 -29.76 -11.80
CA GLY A 96 -32.31 -29.82 -11.59
C GLY A 96 -33.12 -29.33 -12.79
N GLN A 97 -32.60 -28.39 -13.58
CA GLN A 97 -33.31 -27.86 -14.74
C GLN A 97 -33.28 -28.83 -15.94
N ARG A 98 -32.20 -29.59 -16.11
CA ARG A 98 -32.14 -30.66 -17.13
C ARG A 98 -33.02 -31.86 -16.79
N ALA A 99 -33.18 -32.18 -15.50
CA ALA A 99 -34.07 -33.27 -15.06
C ALA A 99 -35.56 -32.94 -15.26
N ALA A 100 -35.95 -31.67 -15.11
CA ALA A 100 -37.35 -31.25 -15.29
C ALA A 100 -37.80 -31.21 -16.78
N GLU A 101 -36.87 -30.99 -17.71
CA GLU A 101 -37.17 -30.98 -19.15
C GLU A 101 -37.32 -32.39 -19.74
N ASP A 102 -36.66 -33.41 -19.17
CA ASP A 102 -36.74 -34.78 -19.68
C ASP A 102 -38.07 -35.46 -19.31
N ASP A 103 -38.56 -35.25 -18.08
CA ASP A 103 -39.86 -35.78 -17.63
C ASP A 103 -41.04 -35.15 -18.40
N SER A 104 -40.93 -33.87 -18.77
CA SER A 104 -41.96 -33.17 -19.54
C SER A 104 -42.11 -33.70 -20.98
N ARG A 105 -41.05 -34.31 -21.53
CA ARG A 105 -41.07 -34.93 -22.86
C ARG A 105 -41.65 -36.34 -22.85
N LEU A 106 -41.51 -37.05 -21.73
CA LEU A 106 -42.11 -38.37 -21.54
C LEU A 106 -43.62 -38.32 -21.33
N SER A 107 -44.16 -37.24 -20.75
CA SER A 107 -45.61 -37.09 -20.54
C SER A 107 -46.36 -36.64 -21.79
N GLN A 108 -45.71 -36.01 -22.77
CA GLN A 108 -46.38 -35.47 -23.96
C GLN A 108 -46.67 -36.54 -25.04
N ASN A 109 -46.10 -37.74 -24.92
CA ASN A 109 -46.19 -38.77 -25.95
C ASN A 109 -47.18 -39.90 -25.59
N ARG A 110 -48.16 -39.60 -24.73
CA ARG A 110 -49.10 -40.58 -24.17
C ARG A 110 -50.58 -40.22 -24.36
N ASP A 111 -50.88 -39.38 -25.35
CA ASP A 111 -52.23 -39.13 -25.86
C ASP A 111 -52.38 -39.68 -27.29
#